data_AF-A0A3A5L560-F1
#
_entry.id   AF-A0A3A5L560-F1
#
_cell.length_a   1.000
_cell.length_b   1.000
_cell.length_c   1.000
_cell.angle_alpha   90.00
_cell.angle_beta   90.00
_cell.angle_gamma   90.00
#
_symmetry.space_group_name_H-M   'P 1'
#
loop_
_entity.id
_entity.type
_entity.pdbx_description
1 polymer ?
#
loop_
_entity_poly.entity_id
_entity_poly.type
_entity_poly.pdbx_seq_one_letter_code
_entity_poly.pdbx_strand_id
1 'polypeptide(L)'
;MGKATDEFRKRDNEKGGFEDCREFSTWYDNEDAKRIAWTLFTRLPESKTRALFLPPQVVFDGIYNRDIGDVLNIAADWFRKTPEHVRYFPFIFKPELAGAHYMAGVFVKVAALGMKLVLFNPAGQIKHLNLTKLDKLIPVYASPHALQTAKKDGGKLVSCGPLSLYFLEYVLNNPNWLETVDERFLLPNALARFNDEETYKDNILTLRNRHDELLQTVSDEDLNRVSDFYEPFDAMLLSTLDTLDKKREREALLDSYDFYVEDGSDDEPPLNPDESLSGDDDEQIDEFSHESSDESPVTAFIGKQNPTECPLKPKQEADKVNLSVPVESIREVPFKASSLQTDVVSLVESYPLTADRQEKDLEGETRGVQAVRTEIERLRKKTGLLSWGCMDKSNRIQQALTTACTAKGEDVRLNPAVREALGAHRIGFFGKAQSLIAIDESLANEGYSVPL
;
A
#
# COMPACT_ATOMS: atom_id res chain seq x y z
N MET A 1 30.93 -9.31 0.84
CA MET A 1 29.56 -9.22 1.38
C MET A 1 28.80 -8.32 0.42
N GLY A 2 27.70 -8.79 -0.17
CA GLY A 2 26.93 -8.01 -1.14
C GLY A 2 26.21 -6.84 -0.46
N LYS A 3 25.83 -5.83 -1.25
CA LYS A 3 25.15 -4.61 -0.78
C LYS A 3 23.85 -4.92 -0.04
N ALA A 4 23.06 -5.88 -0.54
CA ALA A 4 21.80 -6.28 0.11
C ALA A 4 22.01 -6.69 1.58
N THR A 5 23.04 -7.49 1.85
CA THR A 5 23.40 -7.92 3.21
C THR A 5 24.00 -6.78 4.04
N ASP A 6 24.86 -5.95 3.45
CA ASP A 6 25.47 -4.84 4.18
C ASP A 6 24.41 -3.82 4.63
N GLU A 7 23.48 -3.45 3.75
CA GLU A 7 22.36 -2.56 4.07
C GLU A 7 21.40 -3.14 5.12
N PHE A 8 21.18 -4.46 5.10
CA PHE A 8 20.35 -5.14 6.11
C PHE A 8 21.02 -5.13 7.50
N ARG A 9 22.35 -5.27 7.56
CA ARG A 9 23.11 -5.33 8.82
C ARG A 9 23.58 -3.97 9.32
N LYS A 10 23.60 -2.94 8.46
CA LYS A 10 24.14 -1.62 8.74
C LYS A 10 23.32 -0.53 8.06
N ARG A 11 22.07 -0.38 8.47
CA ARG A 11 21.24 0.73 7.99
C ARG A 11 21.54 1.98 8.79
N ASP A 12 21.80 3.11 8.13
CA ASP A 12 21.91 4.40 8.81
C ASP A 12 20.57 4.71 9.51
N ASN A 13 20.62 5.00 10.80
CA ASN A 13 19.45 5.27 11.63
C ASN A 13 19.06 6.77 11.64
N GLU A 14 19.58 7.56 10.71
CA GLU A 14 19.38 9.00 10.55
C GLU A 14 19.92 9.85 11.73
N LYS A 15 20.40 9.21 12.80
CA LYS A 15 20.95 9.82 14.02
C LYS A 15 22.47 9.66 14.11
N GLY A 16 23.12 9.27 13.02
CA GLY A 16 24.57 9.06 12.96
C GLY A 16 25.04 7.74 13.55
N GLY A 17 24.17 6.72 13.58
CA GLY A 17 24.50 5.35 13.96
C GLY A 17 23.97 4.33 12.96
N PHE A 18 24.27 3.05 13.19
CA PHE A 18 23.77 1.96 12.37
C PHE A 18 22.78 1.10 13.15
N GLU A 19 21.72 0.66 12.49
CA GLU A 19 20.79 -0.35 12.96
C GLU A 19 21.02 -1.67 12.20
N ASP A 20 21.08 -2.77 12.95
CA ASP A 20 21.17 -4.13 12.39
C ASP A 20 19.78 -4.75 12.39
N CYS A 21 19.26 -5.10 11.20
CA CYS A 21 17.92 -5.67 11.07
C CYS A 21 17.81 -7.11 11.60
N ARG A 22 18.93 -7.75 11.97
CA ARG A 22 18.92 -9.01 12.70
C ARG A 22 18.55 -8.83 14.16
N GLU A 23 18.75 -7.63 14.71
CA GLU A 23 18.34 -7.32 16.06
C GLU A 23 16.82 -7.29 16.17
N PHE A 24 16.32 -7.73 17.32
CA PHE A 24 14.88 -7.88 17.54
C PHE A 24 14.13 -6.55 17.43
N SER A 25 14.73 -5.46 17.92
CA SER A 25 14.13 -4.12 18.04
C SER A 25 14.06 -3.32 16.74
N THR A 26 14.59 -3.86 15.64
CA THR A 26 14.76 -3.11 14.39
C THR A 26 13.61 -3.39 13.43
N TRP A 27 13.05 -2.36 12.79
CA TRP A 27 12.07 -2.54 11.72
C TRP A 27 12.74 -2.97 10.43
N TYR A 28 12.03 -3.78 9.64
CA TYR A 28 12.44 -4.03 8.26
C TYR A 28 12.15 -2.79 7.43
N ASP A 29 13.03 -2.52 6.47
CA ASP A 29 12.77 -1.55 5.42
C ASP A 29 12.01 -2.17 4.25
N ASN A 30 11.44 -1.31 3.41
CA ASN A 30 10.74 -1.70 2.20
C ASN A 30 11.64 -2.49 1.24
N GLU A 31 12.90 -2.09 1.10
CA GLU A 31 13.86 -2.75 0.22
C GLU A 31 14.23 -4.15 0.73
N ASP A 32 14.29 -4.36 2.04
CA ASP A 32 14.50 -5.69 2.62
C ASP A 32 13.36 -6.62 2.25
N ALA A 33 12.12 -6.15 2.42
CA ALA A 33 10.94 -6.93 2.10
C ALA A 33 10.85 -7.25 0.61
N LYS A 34 11.15 -6.30 -0.28
CA LYS A 34 11.25 -6.51 -1.73
C LYS A 34 12.27 -7.59 -2.08
N ARG A 35 13.51 -7.46 -1.58
CA ARG A 35 14.58 -8.41 -1.87
C ARG A 35 14.26 -9.82 -1.34
N ILE A 36 13.75 -9.93 -0.11
CA ILE A 36 13.39 -11.24 0.47
C ILE A 36 12.23 -11.87 -0.30
N ALA A 37 11.15 -11.13 -0.58
CA ALA A 37 10.00 -11.66 -1.33
C ALA A 37 10.40 -12.09 -2.75
N TRP A 38 11.23 -11.30 -3.42
CA TRP A 38 11.81 -11.64 -4.72
C TRP A 38 12.61 -12.94 -4.64
N THR A 39 13.53 -13.08 -3.69
CA THR A 39 14.35 -14.29 -3.51
C THR A 39 13.50 -15.52 -3.20
N LEU A 40 12.47 -15.39 -2.35
CA LEU A 40 11.54 -16.48 -2.05
C LEU A 40 10.83 -16.97 -3.32
N PHE A 41 10.40 -16.05 -4.18
CA PHE A 41 9.69 -16.37 -5.42
C PHE A 41 10.58 -16.97 -6.50
N THR A 42 11.76 -16.39 -6.74
CA THR A 42 12.66 -16.83 -7.82
C THR A 42 13.24 -18.22 -7.58
N ARG A 43 13.35 -18.64 -6.31
CA ARG A 43 13.76 -19.99 -5.91
C ARG A 43 12.68 -21.06 -6.09
N LEU A 44 11.43 -20.69 -6.37
CA LEU A 44 10.39 -21.68 -6.62
C LEU A 44 10.68 -22.45 -7.92
N PRO A 45 10.41 -23.77 -7.97
CA PRO A 45 10.50 -24.54 -9.19
C PRO A 45 9.58 -23.97 -10.29
N GLU A 46 10.18 -23.64 -11.43
CA GLU A 46 9.52 -22.96 -12.55
C GLU A 46 8.33 -23.74 -13.11
N SER A 47 8.43 -25.06 -13.16
CA SER A 47 7.51 -25.93 -13.91
C SER A 47 6.25 -26.38 -13.17
N LYS A 48 6.08 -26.06 -11.87
CA LYS A 48 4.92 -26.53 -11.08
C LYS A 48 4.33 -25.49 -10.15
N THR A 49 5.17 -24.85 -9.34
CA THR A 49 4.67 -23.97 -8.29
C THR A 49 4.67 -22.52 -8.75
N ARG A 50 5.78 -22.03 -9.33
CA ARG A 50 5.91 -20.62 -9.71
C ARG A 50 4.86 -20.16 -10.72
N ALA A 51 4.51 -21.01 -11.69
CA ALA A 51 3.50 -20.71 -12.72
C ALA A 51 2.09 -20.48 -12.15
N LEU A 52 1.79 -20.93 -10.93
CA LEU A 52 0.49 -20.70 -10.28
C LEU A 52 0.36 -19.29 -9.71
N PHE A 53 1.45 -18.53 -9.63
CA PHE A 53 1.52 -17.26 -8.93
C PHE A 53 1.82 -16.13 -9.91
N LEU A 54 1.12 -15.01 -9.72
CA LEU A 54 1.66 -13.72 -10.15
C LEU A 54 2.88 -13.40 -9.26
N PRO A 55 3.94 -12.77 -9.79
CA PRO A 55 5.04 -12.24 -8.99
C PRO A 55 4.55 -11.51 -7.72
N PRO A 56 5.04 -11.87 -6.52
CA PRO A 56 4.62 -11.20 -5.29
C PRO A 56 4.94 -9.71 -5.36
N GLN A 57 3.99 -8.87 -4.97
CA GLN A 57 4.17 -7.43 -4.98
C GLN A 57 4.37 -6.89 -3.57
N VAL A 58 5.24 -5.91 -3.42
CA VAL A 58 5.52 -5.30 -2.12
C VAL A 58 5.23 -3.81 -2.26
N VAL A 59 3.99 -3.46 -1.92
CA VAL A 59 3.32 -2.23 -2.29
C VAL A 59 3.48 -1.22 -1.14
N PHE A 60 4.37 -0.25 -1.33
CA PHE A 60 4.73 0.70 -0.29
C PHE A 60 4.70 2.15 -0.76
N ASP A 61 4.52 3.05 0.20
CA ASP A 61 4.69 4.51 0.11
C ASP A 61 3.78 5.26 -0.88
N GLY A 62 3.30 6.43 -0.45
CA GLY A 62 2.36 7.29 -1.19
C GLY A 62 0.91 6.79 -1.14
N ILE A 63 0.71 5.47 -0.99
CA ILE A 63 -0.62 4.85 -0.88
C ILE A 63 -1.29 5.15 0.47
N TYR A 64 -0.55 5.50 1.51
CA TYR A 64 -1.12 5.84 2.82
C TYR A 64 -2.07 7.06 2.78
N ASN A 65 -1.98 7.90 1.74
CA ASN A 65 -2.92 9.01 1.51
C ASN A 65 -4.11 8.60 0.63
N ARG A 66 -4.14 7.36 0.13
CA ARG A 66 -5.15 6.82 -0.77
C ARG A 66 -5.97 5.76 -0.04
N ASP A 67 -7.19 5.55 -0.54
CA ASP A 67 -8.04 4.50 -0.01
C ASP A 67 -7.47 3.13 -0.42
N ILE A 68 -7.22 2.28 0.57
CA ILE A 68 -6.64 0.95 0.34
C ILE A 68 -7.57 0.03 -0.46
N GLY A 69 -8.90 0.24 -0.39
CA GLY A 69 -9.87 -0.46 -1.22
C GLY A 69 -9.66 -0.17 -2.71
N ASP A 70 -9.33 1.07 -3.09
CA ASP A 70 -9.00 1.41 -4.47
C ASP A 70 -7.75 0.67 -4.95
N VAL A 71 -6.69 0.65 -4.13
CA VAL A 71 -5.44 -0.05 -4.45
C VAL A 71 -5.68 -1.54 -4.62
N LEU A 72 -6.45 -2.14 -3.71
CA LEU A 72 -6.81 -3.55 -3.78
C LEU A 72 -7.71 -3.86 -4.98
N ASN A 73 -8.61 -2.97 -5.38
CA ASN A 73 -9.41 -3.12 -6.60
C ASN A 73 -8.53 -3.11 -7.86
N ILE A 74 -7.57 -2.18 -7.95
CA ILE A 74 -6.65 -2.11 -9.09
C ILE A 74 -5.79 -3.37 -9.17
N ALA A 75 -5.29 -3.84 -8.02
CA ALA A 75 -4.54 -5.08 -7.90
C ALA A 75 -5.39 -6.30 -8.31
N ALA A 76 -6.65 -6.35 -7.86
CA ALA A 76 -7.61 -7.39 -8.22
C ALA A 76 -7.94 -7.38 -9.72
N ASP A 77 -8.13 -6.20 -10.33
CA ASP A 77 -8.42 -6.03 -11.75
C ASP A 77 -7.26 -6.43 -12.64
N TRP A 78 -6.03 -6.13 -12.24
CA TRP A 78 -4.87 -6.71 -12.91
C TRP A 78 -4.93 -8.22 -12.83
N PHE A 79 -5.05 -8.75 -11.62
CA PHE A 79 -4.98 -10.19 -11.42
C PHE A 79 -6.07 -10.96 -12.15
N ARG A 80 -7.27 -10.41 -12.29
CA ARG A 80 -8.37 -10.95 -13.13
C ARG A 80 -7.97 -11.15 -14.59
N LYS A 81 -7.12 -10.28 -15.14
CA LYS A 81 -6.67 -10.34 -16.55
C LYS A 81 -5.56 -11.36 -16.80
N THR A 82 -5.00 -11.95 -15.74
CA THR A 82 -3.95 -12.98 -15.87
C THR A 82 -4.54 -14.31 -16.35
N PRO A 83 -3.74 -15.19 -17.00
CA PRO A 83 -4.21 -16.50 -17.44
C PRO A 83 -4.83 -17.33 -16.32
N GLU A 84 -5.73 -18.26 -16.67
CA GLU A 84 -6.46 -19.07 -15.69
C GLU A 84 -5.57 -19.96 -14.81
N HIS A 85 -4.43 -20.42 -15.36
CA HIS A 85 -3.47 -21.21 -14.58
C HIS A 85 -2.74 -20.38 -13.50
N VAL A 86 -2.77 -19.04 -13.59
CA VAL A 86 -2.27 -18.15 -12.54
C VAL A 86 -3.41 -17.95 -11.54
N ARG A 87 -3.27 -18.60 -10.38
CA ARG A 87 -4.32 -18.76 -9.38
C ARG A 87 -4.15 -17.93 -8.13
N TYR A 88 -2.95 -17.41 -7.89
CA TYR A 88 -2.63 -16.68 -6.68
C TYR A 88 -1.90 -15.39 -6.99
N PHE A 89 -2.27 -14.31 -6.33
CA PHE A 89 -1.52 -13.06 -6.35
C PHE A 89 -1.17 -12.63 -4.92
N PRO A 90 0.04 -12.99 -4.45
CA PRO A 90 0.54 -12.62 -3.14
C PRO A 90 1.05 -11.17 -3.14
N PHE A 91 0.84 -10.47 -2.03
CA PHE A 91 1.36 -9.13 -1.85
C PHE A 91 1.60 -8.78 -0.38
N ILE A 92 2.41 -7.77 -0.15
CA ILE A 92 2.62 -7.13 1.15
C ILE A 92 2.34 -5.64 0.99
N PHE A 93 1.74 -5.02 2.00
CA PHE A 93 1.46 -3.59 2.01
C PHE A 93 1.54 -3.00 3.43
N LYS A 94 1.55 -1.67 3.51
CA LYS A 94 1.57 -0.89 4.75
C LYS A 94 0.37 0.07 4.79
N PRO A 95 -0.77 -0.34 5.38
CA PRO A 95 -1.99 0.48 5.33
C PRO A 95 -2.03 1.62 6.33
N GLU A 96 -1.23 1.56 7.39
CA GLU A 96 -1.27 2.57 8.44
C GLU A 96 -0.56 3.87 8.03
N LEU A 97 -1.09 5.01 8.49
CA LEU A 97 -0.42 6.30 8.41
C LEU A 97 1.00 6.17 8.97
N ALA A 98 1.97 6.78 8.30
CA ALA A 98 3.39 6.64 8.59
C ALA A 98 4.04 5.29 8.20
N GLY A 99 3.33 4.36 7.53
CA GLY A 99 3.92 3.16 6.96
C GLY A 99 4.59 2.23 7.98
N ALA A 100 4.10 2.24 9.23
CA ALA A 100 4.78 1.58 10.34
C ALA A 100 4.52 0.06 10.42
N HIS A 101 3.42 -0.42 9.84
CA HIS A 101 2.95 -1.78 10.06
C HIS A 101 2.77 -2.56 8.76
N TYR A 102 3.47 -3.69 8.63
CA TYR A 102 3.36 -4.58 7.49
C TYR A 102 2.17 -5.52 7.63
N MET A 103 1.43 -5.68 6.54
CA MET A 103 0.40 -6.70 6.36
C MET A 103 0.66 -7.48 5.07
N ALA A 104 0.29 -8.75 5.07
CA ALA A 104 0.35 -9.62 3.91
C ALA A 104 -1.05 -9.95 3.40
N GLY A 105 -1.18 -10.13 2.10
CA GLY A 105 -2.42 -10.53 1.46
C GLY A 105 -2.18 -11.47 0.28
N VAL A 106 -3.21 -12.22 -0.08
CA VAL A 106 -3.21 -13.05 -1.29
C VAL A 106 -4.59 -12.99 -1.93
N PHE A 107 -4.67 -12.52 -3.17
CA PHE A 107 -5.86 -12.77 -3.98
C PHE A 107 -5.81 -14.21 -4.51
N VAL A 108 -6.95 -14.88 -4.48
CA VAL A 108 -7.08 -16.29 -4.85
C VAL A 108 -8.21 -16.42 -5.87
N LYS A 109 -7.92 -16.96 -7.06
CA LYS A 109 -8.96 -17.37 -8.01
C LYS A 109 -9.59 -18.67 -7.54
N VAL A 110 -10.89 -18.63 -7.29
CA VAL A 110 -11.70 -19.76 -6.85
C VAL A 110 -12.64 -20.11 -7.98
N ALA A 111 -12.58 -21.36 -8.46
CA ALA A 111 -13.46 -21.85 -9.51
C ALA A 111 -14.93 -21.59 -9.12
N ALA A 112 -15.73 -21.12 -10.08
CA ALA A 112 -17.15 -20.73 -9.94
C ALA A 112 -17.47 -19.52 -9.04
N LEU A 113 -16.64 -19.19 -8.05
CA LEU A 113 -16.86 -18.06 -7.12
C LEU A 113 -16.10 -16.78 -7.51
N GLY A 114 -15.29 -16.85 -8.57
CA GLY A 114 -14.48 -15.73 -9.03
C GLY A 114 -13.19 -15.61 -8.21
N MET A 115 -13.17 -14.70 -7.24
CA MET A 115 -11.96 -14.37 -6.49
C MET A 115 -12.26 -14.07 -5.03
N LYS A 116 -11.37 -14.49 -4.14
CA LYS A 116 -11.38 -14.09 -2.71
C LYS A 116 -10.08 -13.41 -2.34
N LEU A 117 -10.10 -12.64 -1.26
CA LEU A 117 -8.94 -12.01 -0.66
C LEU A 117 -8.65 -12.64 0.71
N VAL A 118 -7.46 -13.18 0.89
CA VAL A 118 -6.96 -13.68 2.18
C VAL A 118 -6.00 -12.65 2.76
N LEU A 119 -6.26 -12.14 3.96
CA LEU A 119 -5.43 -11.15 4.65
C LEU A 119 -4.80 -11.73 5.92
N PHE A 120 -3.51 -11.48 6.09
CA PHE A 120 -2.76 -11.81 7.27
C PHE A 120 -2.18 -10.54 7.88
N ASN A 121 -2.71 -10.16 9.04
CA ASN A 121 -2.16 -9.11 9.88
C ASN A 121 -1.45 -9.79 11.08
N PRO A 122 -0.12 -9.64 11.23
CA PRO A 122 0.60 -10.18 12.38
C PRO A 122 0.02 -9.74 13.74
N ALA A 123 -0.56 -8.54 13.82
CA ALA A 123 -1.19 -8.00 15.02
C ALA A 123 -2.66 -8.44 15.23
N GLY A 124 -3.18 -9.31 14.36
CA GLY A 124 -4.54 -9.86 14.46
C GLY A 124 -5.60 -8.96 13.82
N GLN A 125 -6.74 -8.76 14.49
CA GLN A 125 -7.88 -8.05 13.90
C GLN A 125 -7.52 -6.67 13.36
N ILE A 126 -8.08 -6.35 12.19
CA ILE A 126 -7.75 -5.16 11.43
C ILE A 126 -8.74 -4.05 11.76
N LYS A 127 -8.50 -3.28 12.83
CA LYS A 127 -9.45 -2.24 13.28
C LYS A 127 -9.50 -0.99 12.41
N HIS A 128 -8.43 -0.72 11.65
CA HIS A 128 -8.26 0.57 10.95
C HIS A 128 -8.15 0.45 9.42
N LEU A 129 -8.33 -0.75 8.86
CA LEU A 129 -8.29 -0.95 7.42
C LEU A 129 -9.68 -0.73 6.84
N ASN A 130 -9.85 0.41 6.18
CA ASN A 130 -11.08 0.71 5.47
C ASN A 130 -11.13 -0.07 4.15
N LEU A 131 -11.92 -1.15 4.12
CA LEU A 131 -12.18 -1.95 2.91
C LEU A 131 -13.53 -1.63 2.27
N THR A 132 -14.20 -0.55 2.64
CA THR A 132 -15.56 -0.24 2.15
C THR A 132 -15.64 -0.01 0.65
N LYS A 133 -14.55 0.48 0.04
CA LYS A 133 -14.45 0.66 -1.43
C LYS A 133 -14.01 -0.59 -2.17
N LEU A 134 -13.54 -1.63 -1.49
CA LEU A 134 -13.21 -2.88 -2.14
C LEU A 134 -14.47 -3.46 -2.78
N ASP A 135 -14.34 -3.99 -3.98
CA ASP A 135 -15.42 -4.67 -4.69
C ASP A 135 -16.09 -5.71 -3.78
N LYS A 136 -17.39 -5.52 -3.50
CA LYS A 136 -18.18 -6.36 -2.60
C LYS A 136 -18.28 -7.81 -3.07
N LEU A 137 -17.99 -8.08 -4.35
CA LEU A 137 -17.91 -9.43 -4.90
C LEU A 137 -16.63 -10.17 -4.50
N ILE A 138 -15.65 -9.50 -3.89
CA ILE A 138 -14.43 -10.12 -3.37
C ILE A 138 -14.61 -10.37 -1.86
N PRO A 139 -15.02 -11.58 -1.44
CA PRO A 139 -15.06 -11.92 -0.01
C PRO A 139 -13.65 -11.83 0.59
N VAL A 140 -13.58 -11.23 1.78
CA VAL A 140 -12.33 -11.01 2.53
C VAL A 140 -12.27 -11.92 3.73
N TYR A 141 -11.23 -12.75 3.80
CA TYR A 141 -10.94 -13.62 4.93
C TYR A 141 -9.69 -13.10 5.62
N ALA A 142 -9.86 -12.44 6.76
CA ALA A 142 -8.75 -11.88 7.53
C ALA A 142 -8.42 -12.77 8.74
N SER A 143 -7.13 -13.04 8.97
CA SER A 143 -6.69 -13.81 10.13
C SER A 143 -7.05 -13.07 11.43
N PRO A 144 -7.77 -13.71 12.37
CA PRO A 144 -8.03 -13.11 13.68
C PRO A 144 -6.84 -13.22 14.65
N HIS A 145 -5.79 -13.95 14.28
CA HIS A 145 -4.70 -14.34 15.18
C HIS A 145 -3.70 -13.20 15.39
N ALA A 146 -3.58 -12.70 16.62
CA ALA A 146 -2.57 -11.72 17.03
C ALA A 146 -1.26 -12.41 17.44
N LEU A 147 -0.47 -12.81 16.45
CA LEU A 147 0.86 -13.41 16.69
C LEU A 147 1.81 -12.41 17.34
N GLN A 148 1.72 -11.16 16.90
CA GLN A 148 2.48 -10.03 17.37
C GLN A 148 1.62 -9.19 18.33
N THR A 149 2.20 -8.76 19.44
CA THR A 149 1.57 -7.82 20.36
C THR A 149 2.61 -6.85 20.89
N ALA A 150 2.18 -5.67 21.36
CA ALA A 150 3.09 -4.72 22.00
C ALA A 150 3.83 -5.35 23.20
N LYS A 151 3.19 -6.27 23.93
CA LYS A 151 3.83 -7.00 25.04
C LYS A 151 4.99 -7.88 24.54
N LYS A 152 4.74 -8.69 23.51
CA LYS A 152 5.75 -9.61 22.93
C LYS A 152 6.93 -8.87 22.29
N ASP A 153 6.65 -7.72 21.68
CA ASP A 153 7.68 -6.91 21.01
C ASP A 153 8.35 -5.86 21.93
N GLY A 154 7.97 -5.75 23.20
CA GLY A 154 8.56 -4.76 24.12
C GLY A 154 8.14 -3.31 23.83
N GLY A 155 6.94 -3.12 23.27
CA GLY A 155 6.28 -1.82 23.07
C GLY A 155 6.01 -1.52 21.59
N LYS A 156 7.07 -1.51 20.76
CA LYS A 156 6.97 -1.19 19.32
C LYS A 156 6.71 -2.45 18.51
N LEU A 157 5.79 -2.41 17.56
CA LEU A 157 5.47 -3.57 16.69
C LEU A 157 6.56 -3.81 15.64
N VAL A 158 7.69 -4.39 16.03
CA VAL A 158 8.90 -4.59 15.21
C VAL A 158 8.89 -5.87 14.35
N SER A 159 8.08 -6.85 14.73
CA SER A 159 8.04 -8.17 14.12
C SER A 159 7.09 -8.31 12.92
N CYS A 160 6.37 -7.25 12.53
CA CYS A 160 5.34 -7.30 11.48
C CYS A 160 5.91 -7.64 10.09
N GLY A 161 7.09 -7.08 9.75
CA GLY A 161 7.81 -7.38 8.50
C GLY A 161 8.24 -8.85 8.41
N PRO A 162 9.04 -9.37 9.36
CA PRO A 162 9.43 -10.77 9.38
C PRO A 162 8.24 -11.74 9.31
N LEU A 163 7.19 -11.53 10.11
CA LEU A 163 6.02 -12.40 10.14
C LEU A 163 5.23 -12.37 8.82
N SER A 164 5.09 -11.20 8.18
CA SER A 164 4.43 -11.07 6.88
C SER A 164 5.20 -11.82 5.78
N LEU A 165 6.52 -11.70 5.75
CA LEU A 165 7.38 -12.44 4.82
C LEU A 165 7.33 -13.95 5.06
N TYR A 166 7.26 -14.38 6.32
CA TYR A 166 7.13 -15.79 6.66
C TYR A 166 5.76 -16.38 6.28
N PHE A 167 4.69 -15.57 6.39
CA PHE A 167 3.39 -15.94 5.85
C PHE A 167 3.43 -16.10 4.33
N LEU A 168 4.06 -15.17 3.60
CA LEU A 168 4.27 -15.30 2.15
C LEU A 168 5.07 -16.56 1.82
N GLU A 169 6.18 -16.81 2.52
CA GLU A 169 6.98 -18.02 2.33
C GLU A 169 6.12 -19.28 2.51
N TYR A 170 5.29 -19.33 3.56
CA TYR A 170 4.41 -20.46 3.79
C TYR A 170 3.43 -20.66 2.62
N VAL A 171 2.78 -19.59 2.17
CA VAL A 171 1.84 -19.62 1.04
C VAL A 171 2.52 -20.09 -0.25
N LEU A 172 3.69 -19.54 -0.57
CA LEU A 172 4.42 -19.89 -1.79
C LEU A 172 4.78 -21.39 -1.82
N ASN A 173 5.04 -21.99 -0.66
CA ASN A 173 5.35 -23.42 -0.54
C ASN A 173 4.11 -24.32 -0.32
N ASN A 174 2.96 -23.75 0.04
CA ASN A 174 1.72 -24.48 0.34
C ASN A 174 0.49 -23.81 -0.30
N PRO A 175 0.47 -23.56 -1.62
CA PRO A 175 -0.60 -22.78 -2.28
C PRO A 175 -2.01 -23.32 -1.99
N ASN A 176 -2.16 -24.65 -1.99
CA ASN A 176 -3.46 -25.30 -1.81
C ASN A 176 -4.10 -25.02 -0.44
N TRP A 177 -3.31 -24.61 0.57
CA TRP A 177 -3.87 -24.19 1.86
C TRP A 177 -4.77 -22.96 1.71
N LEU A 178 -4.50 -22.05 0.76
CA LEU A 178 -5.35 -20.88 0.54
C LEU A 178 -6.77 -21.23 0.10
N GLU A 179 -6.95 -22.38 -0.55
CA GLU A 179 -8.28 -22.84 -0.96
C GLU A 179 -9.16 -23.17 0.24
N THR A 180 -8.56 -23.67 1.32
CA THR A 180 -9.27 -24.08 2.54
C THR A 180 -9.55 -22.94 3.50
N VAL A 181 -8.96 -21.75 3.28
CA VAL A 181 -9.21 -20.57 4.11
C VAL A 181 -10.65 -20.08 3.92
N ASP A 182 -11.40 -20.08 5.02
CA ASP A 182 -12.78 -19.63 5.18
C ASP A 182 -12.88 -18.63 6.36
N GLU A 183 -14.10 -18.32 6.80
CA GLU A 183 -14.38 -17.39 7.91
C GLU A 183 -13.73 -17.78 9.24
N ARG A 184 -13.39 -19.07 9.44
CA ARG A 184 -12.72 -19.54 10.65
C ARG A 184 -11.21 -19.28 10.62
N PHE A 185 -10.64 -19.08 9.42
CA PHE A 185 -9.23 -18.84 9.14
C PHE A 185 -8.29 -19.59 10.10
N LEU A 186 -8.11 -20.90 9.90
CA LEU A 186 -7.20 -21.67 10.75
C LEU A 186 -5.74 -21.37 10.42
N LEU A 187 -4.99 -20.90 11.41
CA LEU A 187 -3.59 -20.57 11.25
C LEU A 187 -2.74 -21.86 11.14
N PRO A 188 -1.87 -21.99 10.12
CA PRO A 188 -0.97 -23.13 10.00
C PRO A 188 -0.04 -23.28 11.20
N ASN A 189 0.28 -24.51 11.59
CA ASN A 189 1.19 -24.80 12.72
C ASN A 189 2.55 -24.07 12.61
N ALA A 190 3.05 -23.91 11.37
CA ALA A 190 4.29 -23.17 11.10
C ALA A 190 4.23 -21.72 11.59
N LEU A 191 3.07 -21.06 11.45
CA LEU A 191 2.82 -19.71 11.93
C LEU A 191 2.32 -19.71 13.39
N ALA A 192 1.56 -20.73 13.81
CA ALA A 192 1.01 -20.81 15.16
C ALA A 192 2.08 -20.87 16.26
N ARG A 193 3.31 -21.29 15.95
CA ARG A 193 4.44 -21.27 16.90
C ARG A 193 4.76 -19.88 17.47
N PHE A 194 4.41 -18.81 16.76
CA PHE A 194 4.60 -17.44 17.25
C PHE A 194 3.51 -17.00 18.25
N ASN A 195 2.54 -17.86 18.59
CA ASN A 195 1.59 -17.58 19.67
C ASN A 195 2.22 -17.69 21.05
N ASP A 196 3.21 -18.54 21.23
CA ASP A 196 3.88 -18.75 22.51
C ASP A 196 4.75 -17.54 22.87
N GLU A 197 4.47 -16.92 24.03
CA GLU A 197 5.20 -15.75 24.52
C GLU A 197 6.64 -16.08 24.92
N GLU A 198 6.90 -17.28 25.45
CA GLU A 198 8.23 -17.64 25.99
C GLU A 198 9.25 -17.80 24.87
N THR A 199 8.85 -18.43 23.76
CA THR A 199 9.72 -18.69 22.61
C THR A 199 9.62 -17.63 21.52
N TYR A 200 8.72 -16.65 21.64
CA TYR A 200 8.42 -15.66 20.60
C TYR A 200 9.67 -14.95 20.08
N LYS A 201 10.43 -14.33 20.99
CA LYS A 201 11.60 -13.51 20.64
C LYS A 201 12.66 -14.32 19.91
N ASP A 202 12.95 -15.52 20.40
CA ASP A 202 13.93 -16.43 19.80
C ASP A 202 13.48 -16.94 18.43
N ASN A 203 12.18 -17.22 18.27
CA ASN A 203 11.60 -17.58 16.98
C ASN A 203 11.70 -16.42 15.97
N ILE A 204 11.48 -15.17 16.39
CA ILE A 204 11.65 -13.99 15.53
C ILE A 204 13.13 -13.77 15.16
N LEU A 205 14.06 -13.89 16.11
CA LEU A 205 15.49 -13.77 15.83
C LEU A 205 15.98 -14.85 14.86
N THR A 206 15.50 -16.09 15.05
CA THR A 206 15.76 -17.20 14.11
C THR A 206 15.26 -16.87 12.71
N LEU A 207 14.05 -16.31 12.61
CA LEU A 207 13.47 -15.89 11.34
C LEU A 207 14.26 -14.76 10.67
N ARG A 208 14.70 -13.76 11.45
CA ARG A 208 15.55 -12.66 10.96
C ARG A 208 16.90 -13.16 10.43
N ASN A 209 17.54 -14.09 11.14
CA ASN A 209 18.78 -14.70 10.68
C ASN A 209 18.59 -15.47 9.37
N ARG A 210 17.49 -16.20 9.22
CA ARG A 210 17.16 -16.88 7.95
C ARG A 210 16.94 -15.88 6.81
N HIS A 211 16.30 -14.75 7.08
CA HIS A 211 16.15 -13.68 6.08
C HIS A 211 17.50 -13.07 5.68
N ASP A 212 18.41 -12.87 6.63
CA ASP A 212 19.79 -12.45 6.34
C ASP A 212 20.54 -13.48 5.47
N GLU A 213 20.38 -14.78 5.73
CA GLU A 213 20.91 -15.86 4.89
C GLU A 213 20.33 -15.84 3.47
N LEU A 214 19.05 -15.49 3.30
CA LEU A 214 18.46 -15.30 1.97
C LEU A 214 19.10 -14.10 1.26
N LEU A 215 19.24 -12.96 1.94
CA LEU A 215 19.83 -11.75 1.38
C LEU A 215 21.30 -11.92 0.99
N GLN A 216 22.05 -12.80 1.66
CA GLN A 216 23.42 -13.17 1.27
C GLN A 216 23.51 -13.79 -0.12
N THR A 217 22.41 -14.29 -0.68
CA THR A 217 22.37 -14.86 -2.03
C THR A 217 21.98 -13.87 -3.12
N VAL A 218 21.62 -12.64 -2.75
CA VAL A 218 21.31 -11.56 -3.68
C VAL A 218 22.61 -10.87 -4.07
N SER A 219 23.03 -10.98 -5.33
CA SER A 219 24.22 -10.29 -5.82
C SER A 219 23.96 -8.79 -6.01
N ASP A 220 25.02 -8.01 -6.18
CA ASP A 220 24.88 -6.58 -6.48
C ASP A 220 24.21 -6.35 -7.85
N GLU A 221 24.40 -7.25 -8.81
CA GLU A 221 23.73 -7.24 -10.12
C GLU A 221 22.24 -7.59 -9.99
N ASP A 222 21.88 -8.46 -9.05
CA ASP A 222 20.48 -8.82 -8.80
C ASP A 222 19.68 -7.63 -8.24
N LEU A 223 20.30 -6.62 -7.63
CA LEU A 223 19.59 -5.43 -7.15
C LEU A 223 18.82 -4.70 -8.25
N ASN A 224 19.41 -4.60 -9.45
CA ASN A 224 18.71 -4.03 -10.60
C ASN A 224 17.55 -4.93 -11.03
N ARG A 225 17.75 -6.25 -11.02
CA ARG A 225 16.68 -7.21 -11.35
C ARG A 225 15.53 -7.18 -10.35
N VAL A 226 15.81 -6.93 -9.08
CA VAL A 226 14.79 -6.71 -8.05
C VAL A 226 14.00 -5.46 -8.39
N SER A 227 14.65 -4.35 -8.74
CA SER A 227 13.97 -3.13 -9.18
C SER A 227 13.07 -3.39 -10.40
N ASP A 228 13.63 -3.99 -11.46
CA ASP A 228 12.93 -4.31 -12.71
C ASP A 228 11.76 -5.29 -12.49
N PHE A 229 11.83 -6.14 -11.47
CA PHE A 229 10.77 -7.08 -11.13
C PHE A 229 9.51 -6.40 -10.58
N TYR A 230 9.67 -5.30 -9.84
CA TYR A 230 8.57 -4.55 -9.25
C TYR A 230 8.06 -3.42 -10.15
N GLU A 231 8.94 -2.84 -10.97
CA GLU A 231 8.66 -1.64 -11.77
C GLU A 231 7.40 -1.72 -12.64
N PRO A 232 7.11 -2.81 -13.38
CA PRO A 232 5.91 -2.88 -14.21
C PRO A 232 4.63 -2.75 -13.37
N PHE A 233 4.63 -3.35 -12.17
CA PHE A 233 3.47 -3.29 -11.30
C PHE A 233 3.29 -1.93 -10.65
N ASP A 234 4.40 -1.43 -10.13
CA ASP A 234 4.54 -0.12 -9.56
C ASP A 234 4.05 0.97 -10.56
N ALA A 235 4.47 0.91 -11.82
CA ALA A 235 4.07 1.87 -12.85
C ALA A 235 2.58 1.79 -13.21
N MET A 236 2.03 0.58 -13.36
CA MET A 236 0.60 0.40 -13.66
C MET A 236 -0.27 0.91 -12.50
N LEU A 237 0.06 0.52 -11.27
CA LEU A 237 -0.69 0.91 -10.09
C LEU A 237 -0.72 2.44 -9.95
N LEU A 238 0.44 3.09 -10.11
CA LEU A 238 0.56 4.54 -10.00
C LEU A 238 -0.24 5.28 -11.08
N SER A 239 -0.13 4.87 -12.34
CA SER A 239 -0.84 5.50 -13.45
C SER A 239 -2.36 5.36 -13.33
N THR A 240 -2.84 4.21 -12.87
CA THR A 240 -4.27 3.95 -12.65
C THR A 240 -4.80 4.80 -11.51
N LEU A 241 -4.07 4.89 -10.41
CA LEU A 241 -4.47 5.72 -9.28
C LEU A 241 -4.44 7.22 -9.61
N ASP A 242 -3.46 7.70 -10.38
CA ASP A 242 -3.42 9.11 -10.85
C ASP A 242 -4.63 9.45 -11.72
N THR A 243 -5.02 8.53 -12.61
CA THR A 243 -6.23 8.69 -13.43
C THR A 243 -7.49 8.77 -12.57
N LEU A 244 -7.56 7.94 -11.52
CA LEU A 244 -8.68 7.88 -10.60
C LEU A 244 -8.76 9.13 -9.69
N ASP A 245 -7.63 9.66 -9.25
CA ASP A 245 -7.57 10.91 -8.48
C ASP A 245 -8.02 12.11 -9.34
N LYS A 246 -7.51 12.23 -10.57
CA LYS A 246 -7.95 13.27 -11.53
C LYS A 246 -9.43 13.20 -11.84
N LYS A 247 -9.98 11.99 -11.97
CA LYS A 247 -11.41 11.78 -12.19
C LYS A 247 -12.23 12.32 -11.01
N ARG A 248 -11.83 12.01 -9.77
CA ARG A 248 -12.49 12.49 -8.56
C ARG A 248 -12.41 14.00 -8.40
N GLU A 249 -11.26 14.59 -8.70
CA GLU A 249 -11.08 16.04 -8.68
C GLU A 249 -12.04 16.72 -9.67
N ARG A 250 -12.16 16.18 -10.89
CA ARG A 250 -13.12 16.67 -11.89
C ARG A 250 -14.58 16.54 -11.43
N GLU A 251 -14.95 15.41 -10.84
CA GLU A 251 -16.30 15.18 -10.31
C GLU A 251 -16.62 16.16 -9.17
N ALA A 252 -15.70 16.36 -8.23
CA ALA A 252 -15.86 17.32 -7.14
C ALA A 252 -16.00 18.78 -7.63
N LEU A 253 -15.30 19.15 -8.71
CA LEU A 253 -15.44 20.47 -9.32
C LEU A 253 -16.81 20.67 -9.98
N LEU A 254 -17.36 19.63 -10.62
CA LEU A 254 -18.69 19.68 -11.23
C LEU A 254 -19.78 19.81 -10.15
N ASP A 255 -19.70 19.02 -9.08
CA ASP A 255 -20.64 19.10 -7.95
C ASP A 255 -20.63 20.48 -7.28
N SER A 256 -19.46 21.15 -7.25
CA SER A 256 -19.34 22.51 -6.72
C SER A 256 -19.96 23.58 -7.62
N TYR A 257 -20.11 23.31 -8.93
CA TYR A 257 -20.63 24.26 -9.91
C TYR A 257 -22.17 24.24 -9.94
N ASP A 258 -22.78 23.06 -9.79
CA ASP A 258 -24.24 22.92 -9.75
C ASP A 258 -24.87 23.64 -8.53
N PHE A 259 -24.10 23.85 -7.45
CA PHE A 259 -24.55 24.63 -6.29
C PHE A 259 -24.72 26.13 -6.56
N TYR A 260 -24.10 26.68 -7.61
CA TYR A 260 -24.17 28.13 -7.93
C TYR A 260 -25.16 28.47 -9.05
N VAL A 261 -25.78 27.48 -9.69
CA VAL A 261 -26.71 27.70 -10.82
C VAL A 261 -28.17 27.71 -10.37
N GLU A 262 -28.51 27.24 -9.17
CA GLU A 262 -29.90 27.17 -8.66
C GLU A 262 -30.40 28.40 -7.87
N ASP A 263 -29.56 29.42 -7.58
CA ASP A 263 -30.00 30.65 -6.87
C ASP A 263 -30.09 31.89 -7.79
N GLY A 264 -30.31 31.65 -9.08
CA GLY A 264 -30.32 32.66 -10.14
C GLY A 264 -31.66 32.81 -10.85
N SER A 265 -32.60 33.48 -10.19
CA SER A 265 -33.75 34.22 -10.75
C SER A 265 -34.80 33.45 -11.56
N ASP A 266 -35.80 32.89 -10.86
CA ASP A 266 -37.20 32.98 -11.32
C ASP A 266 -37.84 34.22 -10.70
N ASP A 267 -37.54 35.39 -11.27
CA ASP A 267 -38.45 36.54 -11.20
C ASP A 267 -39.66 36.24 -12.11
N GLU A 268 -40.51 35.29 -11.73
CA GLU A 268 -41.87 35.24 -12.23
C GLU A 268 -42.72 36.24 -11.41
N PRO A 269 -43.35 37.25 -12.07
CA PRO A 269 -44.20 38.20 -11.38
C PRO A 269 -45.48 37.52 -10.86
N PRO A 270 -45.95 37.86 -9.64
CA PRO A 270 -47.13 37.22 -9.06
C PRO A 270 -48.40 37.68 -9.80
N LEU A 271 -49.04 36.76 -10.52
CA LEU A 271 -50.43 36.93 -10.94
C LEU A 271 -51.35 36.52 -9.78
N ASN A 272 -52.00 37.53 -9.22
CA ASN A 272 -53.08 37.43 -8.23
C ASN A 272 -54.09 36.30 -8.54
N PRO A 273 -54.45 35.47 -7.55
CA PRO A 273 -55.76 34.86 -7.49
C PRO A 273 -56.56 35.57 -6.40
N ASP A 274 -57.47 36.45 -6.83
CA ASP A 274 -58.53 36.96 -5.99
C ASP A 274 -59.66 35.91 -5.89
N GLU A 275 -60.33 35.94 -4.75
CA GLU A 275 -61.15 34.93 -4.12
C GLU A 275 -62.46 34.55 -4.87
N SER A 276 -62.93 33.30 -4.71
CA SER A 276 -64.31 33.01 -4.23
C SER A 276 -64.61 31.50 -4.06
N LEU A 277 -64.61 31.09 -2.79
CA LEU A 277 -65.59 30.30 -2.03
C LEU A 277 -66.47 29.18 -2.66
N SER A 278 -66.66 28.17 -1.79
CA SER A 278 -67.70 27.12 -1.69
C SER A 278 -67.48 25.86 -2.52
N GLY A 279 -67.65 24.65 -1.99
CA GLY A 279 -68.08 24.20 -0.67
C GLY A 279 -67.91 22.68 -0.57
N ASP A 280 -67.84 22.19 0.67
CA ASP A 280 -68.37 20.92 1.20
C ASP A 280 -68.28 19.67 0.31
N ASP A 281 -67.50 18.67 0.77
CA ASP A 281 -68.15 17.44 1.23
C ASP A 281 -67.21 16.59 2.11
N ASP A 282 -67.80 16.20 3.24
CA ASP A 282 -67.37 15.17 4.18
C ASP A 282 -67.07 13.84 3.47
N GLU A 283 -66.10 13.07 3.99
CA GLU A 283 -66.40 11.72 4.48
C GLU A 283 -65.20 11.15 5.26
N GLN A 284 -65.50 10.86 6.52
CA GLN A 284 -65.01 9.84 7.46
C GLN A 284 -64.06 8.78 6.88
N ILE A 285 -63.09 8.26 7.65
CA ILE A 285 -63.30 7.04 8.46
C ILE A 285 -62.06 6.84 9.37
N ASP A 286 -62.37 6.57 10.64
CA ASP A 286 -61.78 5.68 11.66
C ASP A 286 -60.27 5.39 11.69
N GLU A 287 -59.58 5.11 12.80
CA GLU A 287 -59.77 4.99 14.26
C GLU A 287 -58.67 3.96 14.69
N PHE A 288 -58.28 3.97 15.96
CA PHE A 288 -57.53 2.92 16.68
C PHE A 288 -55.99 2.88 16.65
N SER A 289 -55.42 3.67 17.57
CA SER A 289 -54.60 3.28 18.74
C SER A 289 -53.83 1.94 18.79
N HIS A 290 -52.56 2.02 19.22
CA HIS A 290 -51.99 1.44 20.48
C HIS A 290 -50.45 1.61 20.43
N GLU A 291 -49.78 2.37 21.32
CA GLU A 291 -49.34 1.99 22.69
C GLU A 291 -48.88 0.51 22.77
N SER A 292 -47.71 0.11 23.29
CA SER A 292 -46.77 0.69 24.24
C SER A 292 -45.57 -0.28 24.39
N SER A 293 -44.56 0.17 25.16
CA SER A 293 -43.68 -0.61 26.07
C SER A 293 -42.63 -1.55 25.45
N ASP A 294 -41.34 -1.21 25.55
CA ASP A 294 -40.42 -1.47 26.70
C ASP A 294 -39.84 -2.90 26.65
N GLU A 295 -38.52 -3.04 26.48
CA GLU A 295 -37.55 -3.30 27.56
C GLU A 295 -37.82 -4.63 28.30
N SER A 296 -36.91 -5.59 28.48
CA SER A 296 -35.47 -5.72 28.23
C SER A 296 -35.12 -7.25 28.23
N PRO A 297 -33.95 -7.74 28.72
CA PRO A 297 -33.14 -8.78 28.08
C PRO A 297 -33.37 -10.16 28.75
N VAL A 298 -32.63 -11.22 28.38
CA VAL A 298 -32.11 -12.25 29.31
C VAL A 298 -31.31 -13.36 28.57
N THR A 299 -30.03 -13.43 28.97
CA THR A 299 -29.13 -14.58 29.19
C THR A 299 -28.76 -15.60 28.09
N ALA A 300 -27.45 -15.60 27.80
CA ALA A 300 -26.50 -16.71 27.89
C ALA A 300 -27.04 -18.14 28.11
N PHE A 301 -26.65 -19.06 27.22
CA PHE A 301 -26.51 -20.47 27.54
C PHE A 301 -25.17 -21.03 27.03
N ILE A 302 -24.44 -21.61 27.98
CA ILE A 302 -23.18 -22.34 27.82
C ILE A 302 -23.53 -23.74 27.31
N GLY A 303 -22.92 -24.16 26.20
CA GLY A 303 -22.98 -25.52 25.68
C GLY A 303 -21.58 -26.07 25.43
N LYS A 304 -20.99 -26.69 26.46
CA LYS A 304 -19.81 -27.57 26.32
C LYS A 304 -20.24 -28.85 25.61
N GLN A 305 -19.66 -29.17 24.46
CA GLN A 305 -19.57 -30.55 23.95
C GLN A 305 -18.20 -30.79 23.31
N ASN A 306 -17.46 -31.74 23.90
CA ASN A 306 -16.27 -32.37 23.33
C ASN A 306 -16.65 -33.24 22.13
N PRO A 307 -15.75 -33.39 21.14
CA PRO A 307 -15.66 -34.62 20.38
C PRO A 307 -14.30 -35.30 20.61
N THR A 308 -14.41 -36.40 21.35
CA THR A 308 -13.75 -37.69 21.24
C THR A 308 -12.63 -37.87 20.20
N GLU A 309 -11.50 -38.31 20.74
CA GLU A 309 -10.32 -38.88 20.08
C GLU A 309 -10.65 -40.03 19.13
N CYS A 310 -9.92 -40.10 18.00
CA CYS A 310 -9.82 -41.30 17.18
C CYS A 310 -8.35 -41.46 16.74
N PRO A 311 -7.67 -42.58 17.09
CA PRO A 311 -6.24 -42.75 16.86
C PRO A 311 -5.99 -43.43 15.52
N LEU A 312 -5.22 -42.79 14.63
CA LEU A 312 -4.65 -43.44 13.46
C LEU A 312 -3.12 -43.45 13.56
N LYS A 313 -2.57 -44.66 13.71
CA LYS A 313 -1.14 -44.99 13.71
C LYS A 313 -0.52 -44.70 12.33
N PRO A 314 0.72 -44.20 12.26
CA PRO A 314 1.53 -44.35 11.05
C PRO A 314 2.31 -45.67 11.11
N LYS A 315 2.15 -46.50 10.06
CA LYS A 315 3.09 -47.57 9.72
C LYS A 315 4.36 -46.93 9.15
N GLN A 316 5.49 -47.23 9.76
CA GLN A 316 6.79 -47.14 9.13
C GLN A 316 6.88 -48.22 8.05
N GLU A 317 7.22 -47.81 6.83
CA GLU A 317 7.89 -48.70 5.89
C GLU A 317 8.94 -47.89 5.14
N ALA A 318 10.18 -48.27 5.40
CA ALA A 318 11.35 -47.81 4.68
C ALA A 318 11.37 -48.52 3.34
N ASP A 319 11.50 -47.76 2.25
CA ASP A 319 12.07 -48.32 1.04
C ASP A 319 13.07 -47.37 0.41
N LYS A 320 14.30 -47.89 0.33
CA LYS A 320 15.43 -47.34 -0.40
C LYS A 320 15.14 -47.52 -1.88
N VAL A 321 15.10 -46.42 -2.63
CA VAL A 321 15.25 -46.47 -4.08
C VAL A 321 16.39 -45.53 -4.47
N ASN A 322 17.56 -46.14 -4.69
CA ASN A 322 18.65 -45.58 -5.46
C ASN A 322 18.18 -45.41 -6.91
N LEU A 323 18.16 -44.18 -7.42
CA LEU A 323 18.18 -43.94 -8.86
C LEU A 323 19.17 -42.82 -9.17
N SER A 324 20.38 -43.26 -9.52
CA SER A 324 21.39 -42.48 -10.23
C SER A 324 21.00 -42.37 -11.71
N VAL A 325 20.81 -41.14 -12.21
CA VAL A 325 20.67 -40.83 -13.64
C VAL A 325 21.42 -39.51 -13.90
N PRO A 326 22.10 -39.35 -15.05
CA PRO A 326 23.33 -38.58 -15.16
C PRO A 326 23.11 -37.08 -15.41
N VAL A 327 24.15 -36.33 -15.05
CA VAL A 327 24.32 -34.90 -15.33
C VAL A 327 24.51 -34.70 -16.83
N GLU A 328 23.49 -34.22 -17.52
CA GLU A 328 23.64 -33.58 -18.83
C GLU A 328 23.54 -32.06 -18.68
N SER A 329 24.63 -31.42 -19.11
CA SER A 329 24.82 -29.98 -19.22
C SER A 329 23.82 -29.38 -20.21
N ILE A 330 22.84 -28.61 -19.73
CA ILE A 330 21.96 -27.81 -20.58
C ILE A 330 22.47 -26.37 -20.60
N ARG A 331 22.86 -25.96 -21.81
CA ARG A 331 23.23 -24.58 -22.18
C ARG A 331 22.10 -23.61 -21.87
N GLU A 332 22.47 -22.48 -21.26
CA GLU A 332 21.62 -21.31 -21.11
C GLU A 332 21.17 -20.79 -22.48
N VAL A 333 19.86 -20.63 -22.67
CA VAL A 333 19.27 -19.88 -23.78
C VAL A 333 18.61 -18.65 -23.18
N PRO A 334 18.91 -17.42 -23.66
CA PRO A 334 18.35 -16.21 -23.08
C PRO A 334 16.85 -16.11 -23.39
N PHE A 335 16.06 -15.94 -22.32
CA PHE A 335 14.62 -15.77 -22.36
C PHE A 335 14.27 -14.38 -22.90
N LYS A 336 13.66 -14.30 -24.08
CA LYS A 336 12.99 -13.09 -24.58
C LYS A 336 11.58 -13.05 -24.00
N ALA A 337 11.34 -12.11 -23.09
CA ALA A 337 9.99 -11.76 -22.65
C ALA A 337 9.18 -11.27 -23.85
N SER A 338 8.10 -11.98 -24.17
CA SER A 338 7.12 -11.57 -25.16
C SER A 338 6.32 -10.39 -24.60
N SER A 339 6.47 -9.22 -25.23
CA SER A 339 5.70 -8.03 -24.93
C SER A 339 4.25 -8.21 -25.41
N LEU A 340 3.31 -8.33 -24.47
CA LEU A 340 1.90 -8.07 -24.75
C LEU A 340 1.72 -6.55 -24.84
N GLN A 341 1.95 -6.00 -26.02
CA GLN A 341 1.49 -4.65 -26.36
C GLN A 341 -0.02 -4.73 -26.58
N THR A 342 -0.76 -4.07 -25.68
CA THR A 342 -2.20 -3.85 -25.88
C THR A 342 -2.32 -2.45 -26.48
N ASP A 343 -2.72 -2.37 -27.75
CA ASP A 343 -3.03 -1.13 -28.44
C ASP A 343 -4.25 -0.47 -27.77
N VAL A 344 -3.99 0.49 -26.89
CA VAL A 344 -5.01 1.44 -26.44
C VAL A 344 -4.93 2.65 -27.36
N VAL A 345 -5.82 2.67 -28.36
CA VAL A 345 -6.07 3.82 -29.23
C VAL A 345 -6.58 4.96 -28.35
N SER A 346 -5.68 5.85 -27.95
CA SER A 346 -5.99 7.09 -27.25
C SER A 346 -6.38 8.17 -28.27
N LEU A 347 -7.67 8.28 -28.56
CA LEU A 347 -8.27 9.48 -29.14
C LEU A 347 -8.30 10.56 -28.05
N VAL A 348 -7.22 11.32 -27.94
CA VAL A 348 -7.21 12.60 -27.22
C VAL A 348 -7.08 13.69 -28.28
N GLU A 349 -8.17 14.44 -28.45
CA GLU A 349 -8.18 15.71 -29.15
C GLU A 349 -7.06 16.60 -28.59
N SER A 350 -6.15 16.96 -29.48
CA SER A 350 -5.06 17.88 -29.25
C SER A 350 -5.59 19.26 -28.92
N TYR A 351 -5.57 19.63 -27.64
CA TYR A 351 -5.55 21.04 -27.25
C TYR A 351 -4.14 21.60 -27.56
N PRO A 352 -4.03 22.75 -28.24
CA PRO A 352 -2.73 23.32 -28.58
C PRO A 352 -2.05 23.82 -27.31
N LEU A 353 -0.90 23.22 -27.01
CA LEU A 353 0.11 23.77 -26.11
C LEU A 353 0.54 25.14 -26.65
N THR A 354 0.06 26.21 -26.05
CA THR A 354 0.67 27.53 -26.13
C THR A 354 1.94 27.56 -25.29
N ALA A 355 2.94 26.82 -25.75
CA ALA A 355 4.33 27.00 -25.37
C ALA A 355 4.95 28.06 -26.30
N ASP A 356 4.64 29.33 -26.07
CA ASP A 356 5.49 30.44 -26.52
C ASP A 356 5.02 31.77 -25.92
N ARG A 357 5.56 32.08 -24.72
CA ARG A 357 5.76 33.43 -24.14
C ARG A 357 5.87 33.32 -22.62
N GLN A 358 7.04 32.94 -22.12
CA GLN A 358 7.62 33.43 -20.86
C GLN A 358 9.05 32.92 -20.71
N GLU A 359 9.92 33.28 -21.67
CA GLU A 359 11.37 32.98 -21.58
C GLU A 359 12.23 34.25 -21.64
N LYS A 360 11.64 35.40 -21.27
CA LYS A 360 12.35 36.66 -21.08
C LYS A 360 11.91 37.29 -19.77
N ASP A 361 12.56 36.87 -18.68
CA ASP A 361 12.70 37.62 -17.42
C ASP A 361 13.65 36.89 -16.43
N LEU A 362 14.75 36.28 -16.92
CA LEU A 362 15.73 35.58 -16.07
C LEU A 362 16.88 36.46 -15.54
N GLU A 363 16.89 37.77 -15.81
CA GLU A 363 17.96 38.68 -15.36
C GLU A 363 17.73 39.36 -13.99
N GLY A 364 16.67 38.97 -13.26
CA GLY A 364 16.35 39.57 -11.96
C GLY A 364 15.83 38.60 -10.91
N GLU A 365 16.04 37.29 -11.09
CA GLU A 365 15.47 36.29 -10.18
C GLU A 365 16.23 36.30 -8.84
N THR A 366 15.51 36.50 -7.73
CA THR A 366 16.12 36.56 -6.39
C THR A 366 16.70 35.20 -6.03
N ARG A 367 17.88 35.17 -5.36
CA ARG A 367 18.59 33.93 -4.99
C ARG A 367 17.68 32.89 -4.29
N GLY A 368 16.73 33.35 -3.48
CA GLY A 368 15.76 32.48 -2.81
C GLY A 368 14.84 31.71 -3.77
N VAL A 369 14.37 32.34 -4.85
CA VAL A 369 13.55 31.66 -5.87
C VAL A 369 14.35 30.59 -6.60
N GLN A 370 15.61 30.88 -6.92
CA GLN A 370 16.51 29.92 -7.59
C GLN A 370 16.78 28.69 -6.71
N ALA A 371 16.99 28.87 -5.41
CA ALA A 371 17.19 27.77 -4.46
C ALA A 371 15.96 26.84 -4.40
N VAL A 372 14.74 27.41 -4.31
CA VAL A 372 13.50 26.62 -4.29
C VAL A 372 13.27 25.90 -5.63
N ARG A 373 13.53 26.55 -6.77
CA ARG A 373 13.44 25.90 -8.10
C ARG A 373 14.41 24.75 -8.27
N THR A 374 15.64 24.90 -7.78
CA THR A 374 16.65 23.83 -7.81
C THR A 374 16.16 22.60 -7.04
N GLU A 375 15.51 22.80 -5.90
CA GLU A 375 14.94 21.71 -5.10
C GLU A 375 13.73 21.06 -5.80
N ILE A 376 12.85 21.85 -6.43
CA ILE A 376 11.76 21.32 -7.27
C ILE A 376 12.32 20.43 -8.39
N GLU A 377 13.34 20.89 -9.10
CA GLU A 377 13.99 20.08 -10.14
C GLU A 377 14.63 18.82 -9.60
N ARG A 378 15.30 18.89 -8.45
CA ARG A 378 15.90 17.71 -7.80
C ARG A 378 14.83 16.67 -7.47
N LEU A 379 13.67 17.10 -6.97
CA LEU A 379 12.54 16.23 -6.68
C LEU A 379 11.94 15.62 -7.95
N ARG A 380 11.82 16.39 -9.04
CA ARG A 380 11.30 15.92 -10.34
C ARG A 380 12.26 14.97 -11.06
N LYS A 381 13.57 15.13 -10.87
CA LYS A 381 14.60 14.25 -11.44
C LYS A 381 14.66 12.88 -10.76
N LYS A 382 14.00 12.69 -9.61
CA LYS A 382 13.87 11.37 -9.00
C LYS A 382 12.89 10.53 -9.82
N THR A 383 13.29 9.32 -10.19
CA THR A 383 12.47 8.32 -10.89
C THR A 383 12.16 7.13 -9.97
N GLY A 384 11.12 6.35 -10.26
CA GLY A 384 10.71 5.16 -9.50
C GLY A 384 9.59 5.37 -8.47
N LEU A 385 9.11 4.30 -7.82
CA LEU A 385 7.99 4.35 -6.86
C LEU A 385 8.26 5.28 -5.65
N LEU A 386 9.55 5.44 -5.30
CA LEU A 386 10.03 6.35 -4.26
C LEU A 386 9.95 7.84 -4.67
N SER A 387 9.71 8.16 -5.95
CA SER A 387 9.67 9.52 -6.49
C SER A 387 8.27 10.10 -6.68
N TRP A 388 7.21 9.31 -6.52
CA TRP A 388 5.85 9.82 -6.71
C TRP A 388 5.46 10.85 -5.64
N GLY A 389 5.82 10.59 -4.37
CA GLY A 389 5.75 11.60 -3.32
C GLY A 389 6.68 12.80 -3.58
N CYS A 390 7.72 12.65 -4.41
CA CYS A 390 8.56 13.76 -4.83
C CYS A 390 7.90 14.61 -5.91
N MET A 391 7.14 14.01 -6.84
CA MET A 391 6.41 14.75 -7.88
C MET A 391 5.28 15.60 -7.29
N ASP A 392 4.42 14.99 -6.48
CA ASP A 392 3.34 15.69 -5.76
C ASP A 392 3.92 16.79 -4.85
N LYS A 393 4.94 16.46 -4.05
CA LYS A 393 5.67 17.47 -3.27
C LYS A 393 6.26 18.58 -4.13
N SER A 394 6.87 18.27 -5.27
CA SER A 394 7.43 19.28 -6.17
C SER A 394 6.35 20.22 -6.72
N ASN A 395 5.15 19.70 -7.00
CA ASN A 395 4.02 20.49 -7.46
C ASN A 395 3.45 21.38 -6.34
N ARG A 396 3.36 20.88 -5.11
CA ARG A 396 2.96 21.69 -3.94
C ARG A 396 3.97 22.81 -3.67
N ILE A 397 5.27 22.51 -3.71
CA ILE A 397 6.33 23.52 -3.56
C ILE A 397 6.24 24.54 -4.71
N GLN A 398 6.02 24.09 -5.95
CA GLN A 398 5.87 24.97 -7.11
C GLN A 398 4.65 25.90 -6.96
N GLN A 399 3.51 25.39 -6.49
CA GLN A 399 2.31 26.18 -6.26
C GLN A 399 2.54 27.23 -5.16
N ALA A 400 3.11 26.81 -4.03
CA ALA A 400 3.46 27.71 -2.93
C ALA A 400 4.47 28.79 -3.37
N LEU A 401 5.46 28.43 -4.18
CA LEU A 401 6.44 29.36 -4.75
C LEU A 401 5.75 30.38 -5.66
N THR A 402 4.85 29.95 -6.56
CA THR A 402 4.10 30.86 -7.43
C THR A 402 3.31 31.87 -6.61
N THR A 403 2.60 31.43 -5.56
CA THR A 403 1.88 32.33 -4.65
C THR A 403 2.83 33.28 -3.93
N ALA A 404 3.95 32.78 -3.39
CA ALA A 404 4.93 33.59 -2.67
C ALA A 404 5.57 34.67 -3.56
N CYS A 405 5.84 34.38 -4.84
CA CYS A 405 6.35 35.36 -5.79
C CYS A 405 5.38 36.50 -6.08
N THR A 406 4.06 36.31 -5.88
CA THR A 406 3.06 37.38 -6.04
C THR A 406 2.96 38.28 -4.81
N ALA A 407 3.35 37.80 -3.64
CA ALA A 407 3.41 38.58 -2.40
C ALA A 407 4.72 39.38 -2.38
N LYS A 408 4.67 40.68 -2.75
CA LYS A 408 5.83 41.57 -2.64
C LYS A 408 6.24 41.71 -1.16
N GLY A 409 7.45 41.29 -0.79
CA GLY A 409 8.03 41.76 0.47
C GLY A 409 9.14 40.95 1.12
N GLU A 410 9.31 39.65 0.85
CA GLU A 410 10.26 38.82 1.62
C GLU A 410 10.90 37.72 0.76
N ASP A 411 12.01 37.15 1.26
CA ASP A 411 12.63 35.98 0.63
C ASP A 411 11.64 34.81 0.64
N VAL A 412 11.36 34.24 -0.55
CA VAL A 412 10.40 33.14 -0.70
C VAL A 412 10.75 31.91 0.14
N ARG A 413 12.02 31.72 0.53
CA ARG A 413 12.46 30.63 1.42
C ARG A 413 11.95 30.79 2.86
N LEU A 414 11.58 32.01 3.26
CA LEU A 414 11.00 32.34 4.56
C LEU A 414 9.47 32.34 4.54
N ASN A 415 8.85 32.30 3.35
CA ASN A 415 7.40 32.28 3.21
C ASN A 415 6.80 31.04 3.91
N PRO A 416 5.80 31.20 4.80
CA PRO A 416 5.22 30.08 5.56
C PRO A 416 4.69 28.94 4.69
N ALA A 417 3.98 29.25 3.59
CA ALA A 417 3.42 28.24 2.70
C ALA A 417 4.52 27.48 1.94
N VAL A 418 5.59 28.17 1.53
CA VAL A 418 6.76 27.53 0.89
C VAL A 418 7.46 26.63 1.90
N ARG A 419 7.68 27.07 3.14
CA ARG A 419 8.29 26.26 4.20
C ARG A 419 7.44 25.06 4.58
N GLU A 420 6.13 25.22 4.66
CA GLU A 420 5.18 24.13 4.91
C GLU A 420 5.25 23.08 3.78
N ALA A 421 5.22 23.50 2.52
CA ALA A 421 5.34 22.60 1.37
C ALA A 421 6.72 21.89 1.32
N LEU A 422 7.80 22.59 1.66
CA LEU A 422 9.14 22.01 1.79
C LEU A 422 9.24 21.02 2.97
N GLY A 423 8.54 21.32 4.07
CA GLY A 423 8.46 20.53 5.29
C GLY A 423 7.52 19.33 5.21
N ALA A 424 6.59 19.31 4.24
CA ALA A 424 5.67 18.19 4.03
C ALA A 424 6.46 16.89 3.76
N HIS A 425 6.26 15.89 4.63
CA HIS A 425 7.10 14.69 4.70
C HIS A 425 6.83 13.68 3.59
N ARG A 426 7.91 13.01 3.17
CA ARG A 426 7.97 11.55 3.09
C ARG A 426 8.42 11.09 4.48
N ILE A 427 7.70 10.14 5.07
CA ILE A 427 7.82 9.76 6.47
C ILE A 427 9.25 9.34 6.83
N GLY A 428 9.82 10.01 7.82
CA GLY A 428 11.01 9.63 8.60
C GLY A 428 10.77 10.13 10.02
N PHE A 429 10.74 9.23 11.00
CA PHE A 429 9.85 9.30 12.15
C PHE A 429 10.16 10.39 13.20
N PHE A 430 11.27 11.15 13.13
CA PHE A 430 11.52 12.36 13.93
C PHE A 430 12.68 13.16 13.29
N GLY A 431 12.41 14.09 12.36
CA GLY A 431 13.42 14.97 11.76
C GLY A 431 12.83 15.98 10.76
N LYS A 432 13.56 17.05 10.42
CA LYS A 432 13.15 18.00 9.37
C LYS A 432 13.21 17.31 8.00
N ALA A 433 12.26 17.59 7.10
CA ALA A 433 12.29 17.04 5.75
C ALA A 433 13.54 17.48 4.97
N GLN A 434 14.17 16.58 4.20
CA GLN A 434 15.41 16.89 3.45
C GLN A 434 15.31 18.13 2.55
N SER A 435 14.15 18.37 1.94
CA SER A 435 13.89 19.57 1.13
C SER A 435 13.93 20.85 1.95
N LEU A 436 13.43 20.80 3.19
CA LEU A 436 13.51 21.92 4.13
C LEU A 436 14.94 22.10 4.65
N ILE A 437 15.66 21.00 4.94
CA ILE A 437 17.07 21.05 5.35
C ILE A 437 17.92 21.73 4.27
N ALA A 438 17.78 21.36 3.00
CA ALA A 438 18.53 21.96 1.90
C ALA A 438 18.29 23.46 1.76
N ILE A 439 17.05 23.92 2.03
CA ILE A 439 16.71 25.35 2.01
C ILE A 439 17.22 26.06 3.27
N ASP A 440 17.15 25.43 4.44
CA ASP A 440 17.69 25.95 5.69
C ASP A 440 19.22 26.10 5.61
N GLU A 441 19.95 25.16 4.99
CA GLU A 441 21.38 25.26 4.70
C GLU A 441 21.69 26.43 3.74
N SER A 442 20.86 26.60 2.70
CA SER A 442 20.99 27.74 1.77
C SER A 442 20.80 29.08 2.48
N LEU A 443 19.84 29.21 3.40
CA LEU A 443 19.63 30.41 4.21
C LEU A 443 20.78 30.65 5.19
N ALA A 444 21.26 29.61 5.86
CA ALA A 444 22.37 29.70 6.82
C ALA A 444 23.68 30.15 6.16
N ASN A 445 23.97 29.65 4.95
CA ASN A 445 25.12 30.08 4.14
C ASN A 445 25.09 31.57 3.76
N GLU A 446 23.91 32.19 3.81
CA GLU A 446 23.70 33.61 3.52
C GLU A 446 23.56 34.47 4.79
N GLY A 447 23.76 33.88 5.98
CA GLY A 447 23.75 34.59 7.27
C GLY A 447 22.36 34.86 7.84
N TYR A 448 21.30 34.24 7.30
CA TYR A 448 19.95 34.32 7.87
C TYR A 448 19.82 33.43 9.11
N SER A 449 19.11 33.91 10.12
CA SER A 449 18.65 33.07 11.23
C SER A 449 17.48 32.20 10.76
N VAL A 450 17.67 30.88 10.76
CA VAL A 450 16.63 29.94 10.35
C VAL A 450 15.62 29.77 11.49
N PRO A 451 14.31 30.01 11.28
CA PRO A 451 13.30 29.72 12.28
C PRO A 451 13.27 28.21 12.57
N LEU A 452 13.34 27.87 13.86
CA LEU A 452 13.41 26.49 14.35
C LEU A 452 12.23 25.65 13.87
#